data_AF-A0A3P7K8B7-F1
#
_entry.id   AF-A0A3P7K8B7-F1
#
_cell.length_a   1.000
_cell.length_b   1.000
_cell.length_c   1.000
_cell.angle_alpha   90.00
_cell.angle_beta   90.00
_cell.angle_gamma   90.00
#
_symmetry.space_group_name_H-M   'P 1'
#
loop_
_entity.id
_entity.type
_entity.pdbx_description
1 polymer ?
#
loop_
_entity_poly.entity_id
_entity_poly.type
_entity_poly.pdbx_seq_one_letter_code
_entity_poly.pdbx_strand_id
1 'polypeptide(L)'
;TSSCETEYRYPAGCNDAACDYIAKWEYNMVRKDVKFEISSKELGRWTGIGFSRNGQMENSDIYIGWVFEGKAYVTDRFAYGRQLPAIDPADRQDIYEIGGKAEDDIQV
;
A
#
# COMPACT_ATOMS: atom_id res chain seq x y z
N THR A 1 24.11 -13.86 -3.93
CA THR A 1 23.52 -12.63 -4.51
C THR A 1 22.08 -12.56 -4.03
N SER A 2 21.82 -11.86 -2.92
CA SER A 2 20.44 -11.62 -2.49
C SER A 2 19.81 -10.63 -3.46
N SER A 3 18.94 -11.11 -4.34
CA SER A 3 18.06 -10.22 -5.10
C SER A 3 17.25 -9.41 -4.10
N CYS A 4 17.24 -8.08 -4.23
CA CYS A 4 16.28 -7.26 -3.50
C CYS A 4 14.88 -7.69 -3.92
N GLU A 5 14.04 -8.08 -2.97
CA GLU A 5 12.62 -8.25 -3.24
C GLU A 5 12.05 -6.88 -3.60
N THR A 6 11.34 -6.81 -4.73
CA THR A 6 10.69 -5.59 -5.24
C THR A 6 9.18 -5.75 -5.35
N GLU A 7 8.66 -6.91 -4.93
CA GLU A 7 7.24 -7.20 -4.97
C GLU A 7 6.81 -8.20 -3.89
N TYR A 8 5.55 -8.06 -3.47
CA TYR A 8 4.81 -8.99 -2.63
C TYR A 8 3.51 -9.37 -3.33
N ARG A 9 3.12 -10.63 -3.24
CA ARG A 9 1.91 -11.18 -3.87
C ARG A 9 1.11 -12.04 -2.90
N TYR A 10 -0.20 -11.94 -2.98
CA TYR A 10 -1.13 -12.78 -2.24
C TYR A 10 -2.29 -13.25 -3.13
N PRO A 11 -2.68 -14.54 -3.08
CA PRO A 11 -2.00 -15.65 -2.40
C PRO A 11 -0.60 -15.94 -2.95
N ALA A 12 0.28 -16.57 -2.15
CA ALA A 12 1.63 -16.87 -2.60
C ALA A 12 1.62 -17.76 -3.87
N GLY A 13 2.40 -17.37 -4.90
CA GLY A 13 2.49 -18.09 -6.17
C GLY A 13 1.37 -17.81 -7.19
N CYS A 14 0.51 -16.83 -6.94
CA CYS A 14 -0.46 -16.36 -7.92
C CYS A 14 0.22 -15.67 -9.12
N ASN A 15 -0.40 -15.78 -10.31
CA ASN A 15 0.04 -15.12 -11.53
C ASN A 15 -0.85 -13.91 -11.84
N ASP A 16 -0.30 -12.70 -11.72
CA ASP A 16 -0.93 -11.42 -12.05
C ASP A 16 -2.44 -11.34 -11.75
N ALA A 17 -3.31 -11.53 -12.75
CA ALA A 17 -4.77 -11.47 -12.59
C ALA A 17 -5.35 -12.47 -11.56
N ALA A 18 -4.63 -13.55 -11.26
CA ALA A 18 -5.02 -14.50 -10.22
C ALA A 18 -4.73 -13.97 -8.81
N CYS A 19 -3.87 -12.98 -8.64
CA CYS A 19 -3.52 -12.41 -7.33
C CYS A 19 -4.63 -11.52 -6.78
N ASP A 20 -4.96 -11.70 -5.52
CA ASP A 20 -5.92 -10.85 -4.81
C ASP A 20 -5.28 -9.52 -4.38
N TYR A 21 -3.96 -9.55 -4.13
CA TYR A 21 -3.18 -8.38 -3.75
C TYR A 21 -1.76 -8.49 -4.33
N ILE A 22 -1.27 -7.38 -4.91
CA ILE A 22 0.11 -7.23 -5.36
C ILE A 22 0.61 -5.87 -4.84
N ALA A 23 1.74 -5.85 -4.16
CA ALA A 23 2.46 -4.62 -3.86
C ALA A 23 3.82 -4.67 -4.55
N LYS A 24 4.13 -3.65 -5.35
CA LYS A 24 5.45 -3.46 -5.98
C LYS A 24 6.08 -2.20 -5.44
N TRP A 25 7.40 -2.18 -5.34
CA TRP A 25 8.13 -1.00 -4.92
C TRP A 25 9.43 -0.81 -5.68
N GLU A 26 9.76 0.45 -5.92
CA GLU A 26 11.01 0.86 -6.55
C GLU A 26 11.67 1.95 -5.70
N TYR A 27 12.93 1.75 -5.33
CA TYR A 27 13.71 2.74 -4.60
C TYR A 27 14.49 3.63 -5.56
N ASN A 28 14.28 4.95 -5.47
CA ASN A 28 15.04 5.93 -6.22
C ASN A 28 16.24 6.43 -5.40
N MET A 29 17.45 6.08 -5.83
CA MET A 29 18.68 6.47 -5.12
C MET A 29 18.96 7.99 -5.12
N VAL A 30 18.47 8.72 -6.13
CA VAL A 30 18.71 10.16 -6.26
C VAL A 30 17.76 10.95 -5.36
N ARG A 31 16.46 10.63 -5.44
CA ARG A 31 15.42 11.27 -4.62
C ARG A 31 15.37 10.75 -3.19
N LYS A 32 15.96 9.57 -2.95
CA LYS A 32 15.92 8.83 -1.67
C LYS A 32 14.48 8.52 -1.23
N ASP A 33 13.65 8.17 -2.21
CA ASP A 33 12.24 7.82 -2.01
C ASP A 33 11.93 6.42 -2.52
N VAL A 34 10.80 5.88 -2.07
CA VAL A 34 10.28 4.61 -2.57
C VAL A 34 8.93 4.88 -3.21
N LYS A 35 8.77 4.47 -4.46
CA LYS A 35 7.49 4.49 -5.14
C LYS A 35 6.81 3.14 -4.94
N PHE A 36 5.56 3.17 -4.47
CA PHE A 36 4.74 1.98 -4.33
C PHE A 36 3.65 1.93 -5.40
N GLU A 37 3.37 0.73 -5.90
CA GLU A 37 2.20 0.43 -6.73
C GLU A 37 1.49 -0.75 -6.07
N ILE A 38 0.23 -0.55 -5.66
CA ILE A 38 -0.56 -1.55 -4.93
C ILE A 38 -1.79 -1.86 -5.77
N SER A 39 -1.95 -3.12 -6.16
CA SER A 39 -3.19 -3.58 -6.79
C SER A 39 -3.92 -4.57 -5.90
N SER A 40 -5.25 -4.47 -5.87
CA SER A 40 -6.11 -5.40 -5.15
C SER A 40 -7.43 -5.63 -5.88
N LYS A 41 -7.96 -6.84 -5.78
CA LYS A 41 -9.33 -7.16 -6.24
C LYS A 41 -10.39 -6.56 -5.31
N GLU A 42 -11.63 -6.57 -5.80
CA GLU A 42 -12.85 -6.11 -5.14
C GLU A 42 -12.93 -4.59 -4.99
N LEU A 43 -13.51 -3.94 -5.99
CA LEU A 43 -13.82 -2.51 -5.92
C LEU A 43 -14.81 -2.20 -4.79
N GLY A 44 -14.73 -0.97 -4.26
CA GLY A 44 -15.58 -0.53 -3.13
C GLY A 44 -15.08 -0.97 -1.76
N ARG A 45 -13.91 -1.61 -1.69
CA ARG A 45 -13.16 -1.87 -0.44
C ARG A 45 -11.88 -1.05 -0.40
N TRP A 46 -11.36 -0.90 0.81
CA TRP A 46 -10.02 -0.35 1.01
C TRP A 46 -8.96 -1.45 0.92
N THR A 47 -7.78 -1.05 0.48
CA THR A 47 -6.55 -1.84 0.51
C THR A 47 -5.48 -1.05 1.28
N GLY A 48 -4.37 -1.68 1.65
CA GLY A 48 -3.31 -0.97 2.35
C GLY A 48 -2.04 -1.77 2.55
N ILE A 49 -0.99 -1.06 2.90
CA ILE A 49 0.34 -1.60 3.22
C ILE A 49 0.81 -1.03 4.54
N GLY A 50 1.45 -1.87 5.36
CA GLY A 50 1.98 -1.47 6.67
C GLY A 50 3.46 -1.77 6.80
N PHE A 51 4.20 -0.86 7.42
CA PHE A 51 5.63 -0.96 7.68
C PHE A 51 5.89 -1.06 9.17
N SER A 52 6.51 -2.15 9.60
CA SER A 52 6.92 -2.34 10.98
C SER A 52 8.23 -3.12 11.07
N ARG A 53 8.86 -3.04 12.24
CA ARG A 53 10.14 -3.72 12.49
C ARG A 53 9.99 -5.24 12.62
N ASN A 54 8.79 -5.74 12.89
CA ASN A 54 8.52 -7.13 13.26
C ASN A 54 7.35 -7.76 12.47
N GLY A 55 6.82 -7.07 11.46
CA GLY A 55 5.66 -7.52 10.69
C GLY A 55 4.33 -7.50 11.45
N GLN A 56 4.29 -6.96 12.67
CA GLN A 56 3.06 -6.75 13.42
C GLN A 56 2.45 -5.39 13.08
N MET A 57 1.15 -5.26 13.32
CA MET A 57 0.41 -4.01 13.19
C MET A 57 0.71 -3.01 14.31
N GLU A 58 1.12 -3.48 15.49
CA GLU A 58 1.48 -2.57 16.56
C GLU A 58 2.80 -1.85 16.25
N ASN A 59 2.80 -0.53 16.45
CA ASN A 59 3.92 0.36 16.13
C ASN A 59 4.29 0.29 14.65
N SER A 60 3.28 0.30 13.77
CA SER A 60 3.46 0.31 12.33
C SER A 60 2.94 1.59 11.70
N ASP A 61 3.65 2.03 10.66
CA ASP A 61 3.18 3.03 9.72
C ASP A 61 2.31 2.35 8.65
N ILE A 62 1.17 2.93 8.28
CA ILE A 62 0.18 2.29 7.42
C ILE A 62 -0.40 3.29 6.42
N TYR A 63 -0.24 2.99 5.13
CA TYR A 63 -1.03 3.64 4.09
C TYR A 63 -2.26 2.80 3.77
N ILE A 64 -3.43 3.45 3.76
CA ILE A 64 -4.70 2.86 3.33
C ILE A 64 -5.18 3.60 2.11
N GLY A 65 -5.50 2.88 1.04
CA GLY A 65 -5.98 3.43 -0.22
C GLY A 65 -7.26 2.77 -0.73
N TRP A 66 -8.05 3.51 -1.50
CA TRP A 66 -9.20 2.99 -2.25
C TRP A 66 -9.54 3.90 -3.43
N VAL A 67 -10.24 3.34 -4.41
CA VAL A 67 -10.78 4.11 -5.53
C VAL A 67 -12.30 4.23 -5.37
N PHE A 68 -12.81 5.46 -5.43
CA PHE A 68 -14.23 5.76 -5.35
C PHE A 68 -14.60 6.81 -6.40
N GLU A 69 -15.63 6.53 -7.21
CA GLU A 69 -16.11 7.41 -8.29
C GLU A 69 -14.98 7.91 -9.23
N GLY A 70 -14.04 7.02 -9.58
CA GLY A 70 -12.91 7.35 -10.46
C GLY A 70 -11.82 8.19 -9.81
N LYS A 71 -11.90 8.45 -8.50
CA LYS A 71 -10.89 9.18 -7.73
C LYS A 71 -10.19 8.25 -6.74
N ALA A 72 -8.87 8.36 -6.69
CA ALA A 72 -8.05 7.69 -5.69
C ALA A 72 -8.01 8.48 -4.38
N TYR A 73 -8.12 7.74 -3.28
CA TYR A 73 -7.98 8.24 -1.93
C TYR A 73 -6.90 7.42 -1.25
N VAL A 74 -5.92 8.09 -0.64
CA VAL A 74 -4.91 7.44 0.20
C VAL A 74 -4.79 8.24 1.48
N THR A 75 -4.72 7.54 2.61
CA THR A 75 -4.52 8.12 3.94
C THR A 75 -3.33 7.45 4.60
N ASP A 76 -2.42 8.27 5.11
CA ASP A 76 -1.34 7.86 6.02
C ASP A 76 -1.85 7.82 7.46
N ARG A 77 -1.51 6.73 8.14
CA ARG A 77 -1.99 6.38 9.47
C ARG A 77 -0.91 5.69 10.27
N PHE A 78 -0.94 5.91 11.58
CA PHE A 78 -0.10 5.19 12.52
C PHE A 78 -0.91 4.27 13.42
N ALA A 79 -0.45 3.02 13.56
CA ALA A 79 -1.06 2.02 14.41
C ALA A 79 -0.31 1.89 15.74
N TYR A 80 -0.87 2.45 16.81
CA TYR A 80 -0.34 2.31 18.17
C TYR A 80 -0.55 0.91 18.78
N GLY A 81 -1.29 0.03 18.11
CA GLY A 81 -1.69 -1.27 18.60
C GLY A 81 -2.59 -1.98 17.60
N ARG A 82 -3.14 -3.14 17.98
CA ARG A 82 -4.08 -3.91 17.14
C ARG A 82 -5.51 -3.34 17.21
N GLN A 83 -5.65 -2.09 16.78
CA GLN A 83 -6.89 -1.33 16.74
C GLN A 83 -6.92 -0.47 15.47
N LEU A 84 -8.03 0.24 15.23
CA LEU A 84 -8.13 1.13 14.08
C LEU A 84 -6.97 2.15 14.09
N PRO A 85 -6.12 2.19 13.05
CA PRO A 85 -5.01 3.13 12.98
C PRO A 85 -5.51 4.57 12.96
N ALA A 86 -4.88 5.43 13.77
CA ALA A 86 -5.18 6.84 13.80
C ALA A 86 -4.59 7.51 12.55
N ILE A 87 -5.31 8.48 11.98
CA ILE A 87 -4.76 9.31 10.89
C ILE A 87 -3.57 10.07 11.44
N ASP A 88 -2.44 10.04 10.73
CA ASP A 88 -1.27 10.76 11.21
C ASP A 88 -1.51 12.28 11.05
N PRO A 89 -1.15 13.12 12.05
CA PRO A 89 -1.26 14.56 11.97
C PRO A 89 -0.64 15.13 10.69
N ALA A 90 -1.21 16.22 10.20
CA ALA A 90 -0.86 16.79 8.90
C ALA A 90 0.63 17.18 8.78
N ASP A 91 1.31 17.46 9.88
CA ASP A 91 2.74 17.78 9.94
C ASP A 91 3.67 16.55 9.88
N ARG A 92 3.11 15.34 9.86
CA ARG A 92 3.85 14.07 9.82
C ARG A 92 3.50 13.18 8.63
N GLN A 93 2.61 13.65 7.75
CA GLN A 93 2.29 13.01 6.48
C GLN A 93 3.53 12.99 5.57
N ASP A 94 3.98 11.81 5.16
CA ASP A 94 5.19 11.61 4.35
C ASP A 94 4.91 11.18 2.89
N ILE A 95 3.64 10.91 2.57
CA ILE A 95 3.19 10.49 1.24
C ILE A 95 3.02 11.66 0.25
N TYR A 96 3.41 11.43 -1.00
CA TYR A 96 3.19 12.35 -2.13
C TYR A 96 3.01 11.59 -3.45
N GLU A 97 2.70 12.31 -4.54
CA GLU A 97 2.47 11.72 -5.87
C GLU A 97 1.38 10.63 -5.89
N ILE A 98 0.29 10.86 -5.15
CA ILE A 98 -0.84 9.93 -5.04
C ILE A 98 -1.65 9.91 -6.35
N GLY A 99 -1.89 8.71 -6.86
CA GLY A 99 -2.82 8.45 -7.95
C GLY A 99 -3.46 7.08 -7.77
N GLY A 100 -4.43 6.78 -8.63
CA GLY A 100 -5.03 5.45 -8.67
C GLY A 100 -6.19 5.39 -9.64
N LYS A 101 -6.54 4.17 -10.04
CA LYS A 101 -7.58 3.86 -11.03
C LYS A 101 -8.25 2.53 -10.69
N ALA A 102 -9.45 2.35 -11.20
CA ALA A 102 -10.18 1.09 -11.16
C ALA A 102 -10.31 0.57 -12.60
N GLU A 103 -9.94 -0.69 -12.83
CA GLU A 103 -9.99 -1.36 -14.13
C GLU A 103 -10.32 -2.83 -13.91
N ASP A 104 -11.33 -3.37 -14.60
CA ASP A 104 -11.73 -4.79 -14.55
C ASP A 104 -11.86 -5.38 -13.12
N ASP A 105 -12.52 -4.64 -12.22
CA ASP A 105 -12.72 -5.01 -10.80
C ASP A 105 -11.44 -5.05 -9.93
N ILE A 106 -10.36 -4.44 -10.43
CA ILE A 106 -9.10 -4.26 -9.72
C ILE A 106 -8.90 -2.76 -9.49
N GLN A 107 -8.54 -2.40 -8.26
CA GLN A 107 -8.03 -1.06 -7.95
C GLN A 107 -6.50 -1.08 -7.94
N VAL A 108 -5.90 -0.05 -8.52
CA VAL A 108 -4.44 0.18 -8.60
C VAL A 108 -4.13 1.61 -8.21
#